data_AF-A0A1W9LR02-F1
#
_entry.id   AF-A0A1W9LR02-F1
#
_cell.length_a   1.000
_cell.length_b   1.000
_cell.length_c   1.000
_cell.angle_alpha   90.00
_cell.angle_beta   90.00
_cell.angle_gamma   90.00
#
_symmetry.space_group_name_H-M   'P 1'
#
loop_
_entity.id
_entity.type
_entity.pdbx_description
1 polymer ?
#
loop_
_entity_poly.entity_id
_entity_poly.type
_entity_poly.pdbx_seq_one_letter_code
_entity_poly.pdbx_strand_id
1 'polypeptide(L)'
;MRYKLSSSKNAENEGEADIVAALERHEALRGMNAALKNGGALIYYNTVWQPLEVRLKGAEEVSESVISGQCQKRNIREIRVFKPDLEDVRMQNTVLLAKMDKHRLVPEVKTQHYCQAMADLLSGAALEKNLALFEAERL
;
A
#
# COMPACT_ATOMS: atom_id res chain seq x y z
N MET A 1 -25.50 -30.06 23.50
CA MET A 1 -24.55 -30.18 22.38
C MET A 1 -23.91 -28.81 22.17
N ARG A 2 -22.69 -28.61 22.66
CA ARG A 2 -21.93 -27.34 22.53
C ARG A 2 -21.00 -27.50 21.33
N TYR A 3 -21.19 -26.71 20.28
CA TYR A 3 -20.20 -26.60 19.22
C TYR A 3 -19.02 -25.77 19.75
N LYS A 4 -17.91 -26.45 20.10
CA LYS A 4 -16.60 -25.83 20.10
C LYS A 4 -16.22 -25.63 18.63
N LEU A 5 -16.28 -24.40 18.15
CA LEU A 5 -15.58 -24.02 16.93
C LEU A 5 -14.08 -24.15 17.23
N SER A 6 -13.52 -25.19 16.64
CA SER A 6 -12.09 -25.43 16.51
C SER A 6 -11.37 -24.14 16.12
N SER A 7 -10.43 -23.69 16.94
CA SER A 7 -9.42 -22.71 16.62
C SER A 7 -8.68 -23.14 15.35
N SER A 8 -9.12 -22.67 14.19
CA SER A 8 -8.39 -22.79 12.94
C SER A 8 -7.41 -21.62 12.82
N LYS A 9 -6.14 -21.91 13.09
CA LYS A 9 -4.92 -21.21 12.65
C LYS A 9 -5.14 -20.03 11.68
N ASN A 10 -5.26 -18.80 12.20
CA ASN A 10 -5.15 -17.56 11.42
C ASN A 10 -4.38 -16.46 12.18
N ALA A 11 -3.61 -16.82 13.22
CA ALA A 11 -2.99 -15.88 14.15
C ALA A 11 -1.46 -15.74 13.98
N GLU A 12 -0.90 -16.06 12.81
CA GLU A 12 0.56 -16.19 12.68
C GLU A 12 1.31 -14.94 12.21
N ASN A 13 0.66 -13.79 11.96
CA ASN A 13 1.40 -12.56 11.57
C ASN A 13 0.69 -11.24 11.98
N GLU A 14 -0.08 -11.22 13.08
CA GLU A 14 -0.64 -9.96 13.56
C GLU A 14 0.48 -9.05 14.06
N GLY A 15 0.67 -7.91 13.40
CA GLY A 15 1.67 -6.91 13.81
C GLY A 15 3.13 -7.29 13.59
N GLU A 16 3.44 -8.21 12.67
CA GLU A 16 4.82 -8.62 12.37
C GLU A 16 5.40 -8.00 11.09
N ALA A 17 4.56 -7.49 10.19
CA ALA A 17 5.02 -6.96 8.91
C ALA A 17 5.90 -5.71 9.10
N ASP A 18 7.06 -5.68 8.43
CA ASP A 18 7.94 -4.51 8.38
C ASP A 18 7.33 -3.35 7.58
N ILE A 19 6.57 -3.68 6.54
CA ILE A 19 6.04 -2.73 5.57
C ILE A 19 4.60 -3.13 5.24
N VAL A 20 3.72 -2.13 5.16
CA VAL A 20 2.41 -2.26 4.51
C VAL A 20 2.37 -1.30 3.32
N ALA A 21 1.98 -1.82 2.16
CA ALA A 21 1.67 -1.05 0.97
C ALA A 21 0.16 -1.10 0.71
N ALA A 22 -0.45 0.05 0.39
CA ALA A 22 -1.89 0.15 0.16
C ALA A 22 -2.23 1.09 -0.99
N LEU A 23 -3.30 0.79 -1.73
CA LEU A 23 -3.73 1.58 -2.89
C LEU A 23 -4.75 2.67 -2.55
N GLU A 24 -5.18 2.76 -1.28
CA GLU A 24 -6.12 3.77 -0.80
C GLU A 24 -6.14 3.86 0.74
N ARG A 25 -6.80 4.91 1.28
CA ARG A 25 -6.76 5.25 2.72
C ARG A 25 -7.39 4.20 3.66
N HIS A 26 -8.47 3.50 3.29
CA HIS A 26 -9.10 2.48 4.13
C HIS A 26 -8.27 1.20 4.19
N GLU A 27 -7.68 0.77 3.07
CA GLU A 27 -6.73 -0.33 2.99
C GLU A 27 -5.46 -0.01 3.79
N ALA A 28 -4.97 1.23 3.70
CA ALA A 28 -3.84 1.68 4.51
C ALA A 28 -4.16 1.53 6.01
N LEU A 29 -5.31 2.02 6.46
CA LEU A 29 -5.73 1.91 7.86
C LEU A 29 -5.93 0.45 8.29
N ARG A 30 -6.61 -0.34 7.46
CA ARG A 30 -6.89 -1.76 7.74
C ARG A 30 -5.60 -2.58 7.81
N GLY A 31 -4.73 -2.47 6.80
CA GLY A 31 -3.46 -3.19 6.73
C GLY A 31 -2.50 -2.77 7.84
N MET A 32 -2.43 -1.47 8.14
CA MET A 32 -1.65 -0.96 9.26
C MET A 32 -2.08 -1.59 10.58
N ASN A 33 -3.39 -1.67 10.85
CA ASN A 33 -3.90 -2.20 12.12
C ASN A 33 -3.81 -3.73 12.21
N ALA A 34 -3.94 -4.44 11.09
CA ALA A 34 -3.96 -5.90 11.08
C ALA A 34 -2.55 -6.53 11.04
N ALA A 35 -1.59 -5.89 10.35
CA ALA A 35 -0.34 -6.55 9.98
C ALA A 35 0.93 -5.76 10.31
N LEU A 36 0.92 -4.43 10.20
CA LEU A 36 2.13 -3.62 10.36
C LEU A 36 2.62 -3.65 11.81
N LYS A 37 3.93 -3.82 12.03
CA LYS A 37 4.53 -3.69 13.37
C LYS A 37 4.73 -2.23 13.80
N ASN A 38 4.86 -2.00 15.10
CA ASN A 38 5.29 -0.69 15.60
C ASN A 38 6.72 -0.39 15.14
N GLY A 39 7.01 0.85 14.73
CA GLY A 39 8.30 1.17 14.12
C GLY A 39 8.45 0.78 12.64
N GLY A 40 7.46 0.11 12.05
CA GLY A 40 7.46 -0.28 10.64
C GLY A 40 7.22 0.89 9.67
N ALA A 41 7.04 0.59 8.39
CA ALA A 41 6.72 1.57 7.35
C ALA A 41 5.34 1.35 6.73
N LEU A 42 4.56 2.43 6.61
CA LEU A 42 3.34 2.45 5.82
C LEU A 42 3.60 3.28 4.56
N ILE A 43 3.38 2.69 3.39
CA ILE A 43 3.34 3.42 2.13
C ILE A 43 1.96 3.27 1.49
N TYR A 44 1.33 4.37 1.10
CA TYR A 44 -0.01 4.29 0.55
C TYR A 44 -0.31 5.36 -0.50
N TYR A 45 -1.17 5.01 -1.45
CA TYR A 45 -1.69 5.96 -2.42
C TYR A 45 -2.80 6.78 -1.76
N ASN A 46 -2.64 8.11 -1.71
CA ASN A 46 -3.52 9.03 -1.01
C ASN A 46 -4.76 9.35 -1.83
N THR A 47 -5.56 8.33 -2.06
CA THR A 47 -6.88 8.43 -2.64
C THR A 47 -7.90 7.82 -1.69
N VAL A 48 -9.15 8.26 -1.83
CA VAL A 48 -10.29 7.53 -1.28
C VAL A 48 -11.15 7.10 -2.44
N TRP A 49 -11.27 5.79 -2.60
CA TRP A 49 -12.33 5.20 -3.37
C TRP A 49 -13.53 5.09 -2.45
N GLN A 50 -14.61 5.84 -2.72
CA GLN A 50 -15.78 5.88 -1.84
C GLN A 50 -16.50 4.52 -1.84
N PRO A 51 -16.35 3.68 -0.79
CA PRO A 51 -17.06 2.42 -0.69
C PRO A 51 -18.56 2.72 -0.57
N LEU A 52 -19.40 1.74 -0.91
CA LEU A 52 -20.85 1.92 -0.88
C LEU A 52 -21.35 2.40 0.50
N GLU A 53 -20.78 1.87 1.58
CA GLU A 53 -21.14 2.27 2.96
C GLU A 53 -20.86 3.74 3.26
N VAL A 54 -19.74 4.30 2.77
CA VAL A 54 -19.44 5.74 2.92
C VAL A 54 -20.43 6.57 2.11
N ARG A 55 -20.77 6.14 0.90
CA ARG A 55 -21.79 6.81 0.07
C ARG A 55 -23.17 6.79 0.73
N LEU A 56 -23.48 5.71 1.43
CA LEU A 56 -24.73 5.54 2.18
C LEU A 56 -24.66 6.15 3.60
N LYS A 57 -23.56 6.83 3.97
CA LYS A 57 -23.32 7.43 5.29
C LYS A 57 -23.34 6.40 6.45
N GLY A 58 -23.10 5.12 6.15
CA GLY A 58 -22.96 4.05 7.13
C GLY A 58 -21.57 3.96 7.76
N ALA A 59 -20.57 4.58 7.15
CA ALA A 59 -19.20 4.71 7.67
C ALA A 59 -18.60 6.07 7.30
N GLU A 60 -17.69 6.57 8.13
CA GLU A 60 -16.92 7.78 7.82
C GLU A 60 -15.76 7.46 6.87
N GLU A 61 -15.47 8.42 5.98
CA GLU A 61 -14.27 8.35 5.15
C GLU A 61 -13.02 8.41 6.04
N VAL A 62 -12.07 7.50 5.82
CA VAL A 62 -10.76 7.56 6.49
C VAL A 62 -10.00 8.79 5.99
N SER A 63 -9.85 9.81 6.85
CA SER A 63 -9.08 11.01 6.56
C SER A 63 -7.56 10.75 6.62
N GLU A 64 -6.79 11.66 6.01
CA GLU A 64 -5.33 11.66 6.17
C GLU A 64 -4.90 11.84 7.63
N SER A 65 -5.63 12.67 8.39
CA SER A 65 -5.32 12.90 9.81
C SER A 65 -5.51 11.66 10.68
N VAL A 66 -6.46 10.78 10.34
CA VAL A 66 -6.63 9.49 11.00
C VAL A 66 -5.41 8.60 10.77
N ILE A 67 -4.93 8.51 9.53
CA ILE A 67 -3.74 7.72 9.20
C ILE A 67 -2.51 8.28 9.93
N SER A 68 -2.22 9.58 9.78
CA SER A 68 -1.06 10.19 10.42
C SER A 68 -1.08 10.08 11.94
N GLY A 69 -2.26 10.23 12.56
CA GLY A 69 -2.41 10.07 14.00
C GLY A 69 -2.09 8.65 14.49
N GLN A 70 -2.47 7.61 13.72
CA GLN A 70 -2.10 6.23 14.04
C GLN A 70 -0.62 5.96 13.81
N CYS A 71 -0.05 6.49 12.72
CA CYS A 71 1.38 6.35 12.46
C CYS A 71 2.23 6.95 13.59
N GLN A 72 1.90 8.16 14.03
CA GLN A 72 2.60 8.84 15.13
C GLN A 72 2.55 8.05 16.44
N LYS A 73 1.36 7.57 16.83
CA LYS A 73 1.18 6.77 18.06
C LYS A 73 2.03 5.50 18.10
N ARG A 74 2.32 4.94 16.93
CA ARG A 74 2.99 3.65 16.77
C ARG A 74 4.43 3.76 16.26
N ASN A 75 4.94 4.99 16.17
CA ASN A 75 6.25 5.31 15.59
C ASN A 75 6.44 4.74 14.17
N ILE A 76 5.38 4.68 13.37
CA ILE A 76 5.43 4.18 12.00
C ILE A 76 5.95 5.27 11.07
N ARG A 77 6.85 4.89 10.16
CA ARG A 77 7.28 5.73 9.05
C ARG A 77 6.16 5.83 8.01
N GLU A 78 5.48 6.96 7.96
CA GLU A 78 4.43 7.24 6.98
C GLU A 78 5.02 7.76 5.65
N ILE A 79 4.65 7.14 4.53
CA ILE A 79 4.99 7.58 3.17
C ILE A 79 3.69 7.72 2.38
N ARG A 80 3.27 8.96 2.21
CA ARG A 80 2.08 9.31 1.44
C ARG A 80 2.45 9.52 -0.03
N VAL A 81 1.76 8.82 -0.93
CA VAL A 81 2.02 8.88 -2.37
C VAL A 81 0.79 9.40 -3.09
N PHE A 82 0.95 10.39 -3.96
CA PHE A 82 -0.15 10.85 -4.81
C PHE A 82 0.40 11.38 -6.12
N LYS A 83 -0.19 10.96 -7.24
CA LYS A 83 0.08 11.52 -8.56
C LYS A 83 -1.23 12.11 -9.10
N PRO A 84 -1.36 13.44 -9.18
CA PRO A 84 -2.61 14.09 -9.62
C PRO A 84 -2.94 13.78 -11.08
N ASP A 85 -1.92 13.77 -11.95
CA ASP A 85 -2.08 13.64 -13.40
C ASP A 85 -1.77 12.20 -13.86
N LEU A 86 -2.24 11.20 -13.11
CA LEU A 86 -2.10 9.81 -13.51
C LEU A 86 -3.14 9.47 -14.58
N GLU A 87 -2.68 9.26 -15.82
CA GLU A 87 -3.55 9.00 -16.98
C GLU A 87 -4.41 7.74 -16.82
N ASP A 88 -3.86 6.69 -16.20
CA ASP A 88 -4.54 5.43 -15.96
C ASP A 88 -4.45 5.03 -14.49
N VAL A 89 -5.59 5.00 -13.80
CA VAL A 89 -5.69 4.62 -12.38
C VAL A 89 -5.15 3.22 -12.09
N ARG A 90 -5.11 2.33 -13.09
CA ARG A 90 -4.52 0.97 -12.94
C ARG A 90 -3.01 1.01 -12.76
N MET A 91 -2.36 2.12 -13.08
CA MET A 91 -0.92 2.31 -12.92
C MET A 91 -0.53 2.89 -11.54
N GLN A 92 -1.47 3.02 -10.60
CA GLN A 92 -1.19 3.44 -9.22
C GLN A 92 -0.14 2.55 -8.55
N ASN A 93 -0.20 1.24 -8.81
CA ASN A 93 0.77 0.26 -8.32
C ASN A 93 2.19 0.63 -8.72
N THR A 94 2.38 1.07 -9.97
CA THR A 94 3.69 1.45 -10.52
C THR A 94 4.25 2.69 -9.83
N VAL A 95 3.40 3.68 -9.55
CA VAL A 95 3.79 4.86 -8.77
C VAL A 95 4.22 4.44 -7.36
N LEU A 96 3.46 3.55 -6.70
CA LEU A 96 3.83 3.03 -5.37
C LEU A 96 5.17 2.30 -5.40
N LEU A 97 5.36 1.35 -6.33
CA LEU A 97 6.62 0.61 -6.47
C LEU A 97 7.81 1.55 -6.69
N ALA A 98 7.64 2.60 -7.50
CA ALA A 98 8.67 3.61 -7.72
C ALA A 98 9.05 4.35 -6.44
N LYS A 99 8.05 4.73 -5.61
CA LYS A 99 8.31 5.35 -4.30
C LYS A 99 8.92 4.36 -3.30
N MET A 100 8.58 3.07 -3.37
CA MET A 100 9.23 2.03 -2.56
C MET A 100 10.73 1.91 -2.88
N ASP A 101 11.09 1.93 -4.17
CA ASP A 101 12.49 1.95 -4.63
C ASP A 101 13.21 3.23 -4.16
N LYS A 102 12.60 4.41 -4.40
CA LYS A 102 13.12 5.72 -3.96
C LYS A 102 13.46 5.75 -2.47
N HIS A 103 12.58 5.19 -1.65
CA HIS A 103 12.73 5.17 -0.20
C HIS A 103 13.50 3.96 0.33
N ARG A 104 13.97 3.08 -0.56
CA ARG A 104 14.68 1.83 -0.25
C ARG A 104 13.96 1.01 0.82
N LEU A 105 12.65 0.85 0.67
CA LEU A 105 11.84 0.20 1.70
C LEU A 105 12.18 -1.27 1.89
N VAL A 106 12.56 -1.96 0.81
CA VAL A 106 13.06 -3.34 0.88
C VAL A 106 14.56 -3.33 0.56
N PRO A 107 15.46 -3.39 1.57
CA PRO A 107 16.89 -3.10 1.39
C PRO A 107 17.62 -3.95 0.34
N GLU A 108 17.19 -5.20 0.16
CA GLU A 108 17.81 -6.16 -0.75
C GLU A 108 17.26 -6.06 -2.18
N VAL A 109 16.14 -5.33 -2.37
CA VAL A 109 15.51 -5.16 -3.67
C VAL A 109 16.07 -3.92 -4.33
N LYS A 110 16.78 -4.14 -5.44
CA LYS A 110 17.34 -3.09 -6.29
C LYS A 110 16.34 -2.68 -7.36
N THR A 111 16.49 -1.46 -7.91
CA THR A 111 15.73 -0.95 -9.06
C THR A 111 15.58 -1.99 -10.19
N GLN A 112 16.66 -2.71 -10.52
CA GLN A 112 16.64 -3.73 -11.56
C GLN A 112 15.64 -4.87 -11.28
N HIS A 113 15.43 -5.25 -10.01
CA HIS A 113 14.47 -6.31 -9.66
C HIS A 113 13.03 -5.86 -9.94
N TYR A 114 12.69 -4.58 -9.69
CA TYR A 114 11.39 -4.04 -10.06
C TYR A 114 11.18 -4.03 -11.57
N CYS A 115 12.20 -3.56 -12.33
CA CYS A 115 12.14 -3.54 -13.79
C CYS A 115 11.99 -4.94 -14.39
N GLN A 116 12.74 -5.91 -13.86
CA GLN A 116 12.64 -7.31 -14.30
C GLN A 116 11.26 -7.89 -13.99
N ALA A 117 10.75 -7.69 -12.76
CA ALA A 117 9.43 -8.19 -12.38
C ALA A 117 8.31 -7.59 -13.26
N MET A 118 8.41 -6.32 -13.65
CA MET A 118 7.48 -5.73 -14.62
C MET A 118 7.59 -6.38 -16.00
N ALA A 119 8.81 -6.62 -16.49
CA ALA A 119 9.07 -7.25 -17.78
C ALA A 119 8.62 -8.72 -17.82
N ASP A 120 8.61 -9.41 -16.69
CA ASP A 120 8.13 -10.79 -16.57
C ASP A 120 6.59 -10.88 -16.63
N LEU A 121 5.87 -9.83 -16.22
CA LEU A 121 4.41 -9.81 -16.11
C LEU A 121 3.71 -9.04 -17.23
N LEU A 122 4.38 -8.09 -17.86
CA LEU A 122 3.83 -7.19 -18.87
C LEU A 122 4.61 -7.29 -20.18
N SER A 123 4.00 -6.82 -21.26
CA SER A 123 4.65 -6.79 -22.57
C SER A 123 4.17 -5.60 -23.42
N GLY A 124 4.91 -5.30 -24.49
CA GLY A 124 4.59 -4.25 -25.45
C GLY A 124 4.38 -2.87 -24.81
N ALA A 125 3.42 -2.11 -25.34
CA ALA A 125 3.15 -0.74 -24.89
C ALA A 125 2.79 -0.63 -23.40
N ALA A 126 2.19 -1.66 -22.81
CA ALA A 126 1.88 -1.66 -21.38
C ALA A 126 3.16 -1.71 -20.53
N LEU A 127 4.14 -2.55 -20.91
CA LEU A 127 5.43 -2.62 -20.22
C LEU A 127 6.18 -1.29 -20.36
N GLU A 128 6.28 -0.76 -21.59
CA GLU A 128 6.98 0.50 -21.88
C GLU A 128 6.44 1.66 -21.04
N LYS A 129 5.11 1.82 -20.98
CA LYS A 129 4.47 2.86 -20.16
C LYS A 129 4.74 2.68 -18.67
N ASN A 130 4.70 1.45 -18.16
CA ASN A 130 4.94 1.20 -16.73
C ASN A 130 6.42 1.46 -16.37
N LEU A 131 7.37 1.04 -17.21
CA LEU A 131 8.79 1.34 -16.98
C LEU A 131 9.08 2.84 -17.03
N ALA A 132 8.50 3.56 -18.00
CA ALA A 132 8.67 5.01 -18.10
C ALA A 132 8.09 5.75 -16.88
N LEU A 133 6.89 5.35 -16.44
CA LEU A 133 6.28 5.91 -15.24
C LEU A 133 7.09 5.58 -13.98
N PHE A 134 7.56 4.33 -13.86
CA PHE A 134 8.37 3.90 -12.73
C PHE A 134 9.67 4.72 -12.62
N GLU A 135 10.38 4.90 -13.74
CA GLU A 135 11.61 5.70 -13.78
C GLU A 135 11.34 7.16 -13.42
N ALA A 136 10.28 7.76 -13.97
CA ALA A 136 9.94 9.15 -13.67
C ALA A 136 9.60 9.38 -12.19
N GLU A 137 8.93 8.41 -11.54
CA GLU A 137 8.45 8.56 -10.18
C GLU A 137 9.46 8.14 -9.10
N ARG A 138 10.50 7.35 -9.45
CA ARG A 138 11.52 6.91 -8.48
C ARG A 138 12.64 7.93 -8.25
N LEU A 139 12.79 8.91 -9.15
CA LEU A 139 13.74 10.02 -9.03
C LEU A 139 13.36 10.96 -7.88
#